data_AF-A0A3N4G4R5-F1
#
_entry.id   AF-A0A3N4G4R5-F1
#
_cell.length_a   1.000
_cell.length_b   1.000
_cell.length_c   1.000
_cell.angle_alpha   90.00
_cell.angle_beta   90.00
_cell.angle_gamma   90.00
#
_symmetry.space_group_name_H-M   'P 1'
#
loop_
_entity.id
_entity.type
_entity.pdbx_description
1 polymer ?
#
loop_
_entity_poly.entity_id
_entity_poly.type
_entity_poly.pdbx_seq_one_letter_code
_entity_poly.pdbx_strand_id
1 'polypeptide(L)'
;MEFVATDRDEHGVDPICAALRDTAAQIAPTTVQAHLSSRRVEAPRAVRDREMLGEIRTVHADNLGVYGARKVHAELRRTDIAVARCTVERLLTTVGLQ
;
A
#
# COMPACT_ATOMS: atom_id res chain seq x y z
N MET A 1 14.96 15.81 2.42
CA MET A 1 13.54 15.70 2.83
C MET A 1 13.42 15.43 4.33
N GLU A 2 14.30 14.62 4.92
CA GLU A 2 14.31 14.33 6.37
C GLU A 2 14.42 15.60 7.25
N PHE A 3 15.31 16.53 6.93
CA PHE A 3 15.40 17.85 7.60
C PHE A 3 14.06 18.59 7.64
N VAL A 4 13.37 18.73 6.49
CA VAL A 4 12.06 19.40 6.46
C VAL A 4 10.99 18.59 7.20
N ALA A 5 11.11 17.26 7.27
CA ALA A 5 10.18 16.41 8.01
C ALA A 5 10.31 16.57 9.52
N THR A 6 11.55 16.73 10.03
CA THR A 6 11.86 16.90 11.46
C THR A 6 11.49 18.30 11.96
N ASP A 7 11.80 19.34 11.18
CA ASP A 7 11.65 20.73 11.62
C ASP A 7 10.28 21.36 11.27
N ARG A 8 9.41 20.67 10.51
CA ARG A 8 8.11 21.22 10.09
C ARG A 8 7.16 21.53 11.26
N ASP A 9 7.25 20.79 12.36
CA ASP A 9 6.31 20.93 13.48
C ASP A 9 6.63 22.20 14.30
N GLU A 10 7.89 22.65 14.27
CA GLU A 10 8.35 23.87 14.91
C GLU A 10 8.24 25.10 14.00
N HIS A 11 8.67 24.98 12.74
CA HIS A 11 8.78 26.12 11.83
C HIS A 11 7.73 26.16 10.73
N GLY A 12 7.13 25.02 10.36
CA GLY A 12 6.26 24.89 9.19
C GLY A 12 7.05 24.65 7.89
N VAL A 13 6.42 23.99 6.91
CA VAL A 13 7.07 23.57 5.65
C VAL A 13 7.44 24.76 4.76
N ASP A 14 6.55 25.74 4.63
CA ASP A 14 6.74 26.90 3.75
C ASP A 14 7.95 27.76 4.12
N PRO A 15 8.17 28.16 5.39
CA PRO A 15 9.34 28.97 5.76
C PRO A 15 10.66 28.19 5.64
N ILE A 16 10.67 26.87 5.89
CA ILE A 16 11.85 26.03 5.65
C ILE A 16 12.17 26.01 4.14
N CYS A 17 11.17 25.80 3.28
CA CYS A 17 11.37 25.82 1.83
C CYS A 17 11.80 27.22 1.32
N ALA A 18 11.32 28.29 1.96
CA ALA A 18 11.74 29.65 1.66
C ALA A 18 13.22 29.89 2.00
N ALA A 19 13.69 29.41 3.16
CA ALA A 19 15.09 29.52 3.56
C ALA A 19 16.05 28.73 2.66
N LEU A 20 15.57 27.61 2.10
CA LEU A 20 16.37 26.77 1.19
C LEU A 20 16.43 27.29 -0.24
N ARG A 21 15.66 28.33 -0.59
CA ARG A 21 15.41 28.76 -1.97
C ARG A 21 16.68 29.10 -2.75
N ASP A 22 17.67 29.70 -2.11
CA ASP A 22 18.91 30.17 -2.76
C ASP A 22 20.10 29.24 -2.47
N THR A 23 19.83 28.03 -1.99
CA THR A 23 20.84 27.01 -1.68
C THR A 23 20.80 25.87 -2.69
N ALA A 24 21.82 25.02 -2.69
CA ALA A 24 21.82 23.78 -3.48
C ALA A 24 20.70 22.80 -3.07
N ALA A 25 20.00 23.03 -1.95
CA ALA A 25 18.92 22.21 -1.44
C ALA A 25 17.51 22.84 -1.67
N GLN A 26 17.36 23.69 -2.70
CA GLN A 26 16.07 24.27 -3.08
C GLN A 26 15.04 23.17 -3.39
N ILE A 27 13.90 23.21 -2.70
CA ILE A 27 12.78 22.29 -2.92
C ILE A 27 11.47 23.09 -2.84
N ALA A 28 10.54 22.81 -3.75
CA ALA A 28 9.23 23.45 -3.73
C ALA A 28 8.37 22.92 -2.55
N PRO A 29 7.60 23.78 -1.86
CA PRO A 29 6.70 23.34 -0.79
C PRO A 29 5.72 22.25 -1.23
N THR A 30 5.22 22.34 -2.47
CA THR A 30 4.31 21.33 -3.04
C THR A 30 4.95 19.94 -3.12
N THR A 31 6.24 19.86 -3.44
CA THR A 31 7.01 18.61 -3.49
C THR A 31 7.20 18.03 -2.09
N VAL A 32 7.53 18.88 -1.11
CA VAL A 32 7.65 18.47 0.29
C VAL A 32 6.31 18.01 0.83
N GLN A 33 5.24 18.77 0.62
CA GLN A 33 3.88 18.42 1.04
C GLN A 33 3.42 17.10 0.40
N ALA A 34 3.67 16.87 -0.89
CA ALA A 34 3.35 15.61 -1.54
C ALA A 34 4.13 14.42 -0.97
N HIS A 35 5.38 14.64 -0.56
CA HIS A 35 6.21 13.61 0.07
C HIS A 35 5.82 13.34 1.52
N LEU A 36 5.50 14.39 2.28
CA LEU A 36 5.08 14.32 3.69
C LEU A 36 3.61 13.91 3.87
N SER A 37 2.82 13.98 2.80
CA SER A 37 1.46 13.48 2.78
C SER A 37 1.47 11.95 2.91
N SER A 38 1.51 11.47 4.16
CA SER A 38 1.25 10.07 4.52
C SER A 38 -0.15 9.60 4.07
N ARG A 39 -1.01 10.55 3.67
CA ARG A 39 -2.31 10.35 3.04
C ARG A 39 -2.20 10.21 1.52
N ARG A 40 -1.45 9.23 1.03
CA ARG A 40 -2.03 8.51 -0.12
C ARG A 40 -3.26 7.82 0.44
N VAL A 41 -4.42 8.47 0.32
CA VAL A 41 -5.71 7.81 0.56
C VAL A 41 -5.67 6.62 -0.36
N GLU A 42 -5.52 5.45 0.24
CA GLU A 42 -5.37 4.24 -0.53
C GLU A 42 -6.65 4.05 -1.32
N ALA A 43 -6.50 3.80 -2.61
CA ALA A 43 -7.66 3.62 -3.47
C ALA A 43 -8.58 2.57 -2.84
N PRO A 44 -9.92 2.72 -2.87
CA PRO A 44 -10.84 1.75 -2.28
C PRO A 44 -10.56 0.30 -2.71
N ARG A 45 -10.06 0.14 -3.94
CA ARG A 45 -9.59 -1.15 -4.48
C ARG A 45 -8.40 -1.72 -3.71
N ALA A 46 -7.40 -0.91 -3.38
CA ALA A 46 -6.22 -1.36 -2.65
C ALA A 46 -6.53 -1.73 -1.20
N VAL A 47 -7.50 -1.03 -0.57
CA VAL A 47 -8.05 -1.44 0.73
C VAL A 47 -8.72 -2.82 0.63
N ARG A 48 -9.64 -3.00 -0.32
CA ARG A 48 -10.31 -4.30 -0.55
C ARG A 48 -9.34 -5.41 -0.91
N ASP A 49 -8.34 -5.11 -1.73
CA ASP A 49 -7.31 -6.07 -2.13
C ASP A 49 -6.49 -6.52 -0.91
N ARG A 50 -6.18 -5.62 0.04
CA ARG A 50 -5.50 -5.98 1.29
C ARG A 50 -6.35 -6.93 2.13
N GLU A 51 -7.64 -6.62 2.31
CA GLU A 51 -8.57 -7.46 3.06
C GLU A 51 -8.65 -8.85 2.43
N MET A 52 -8.88 -8.91 1.12
CA MET A 52 -8.93 -10.16 0.35
C MET A 52 -7.62 -10.96 0.40
N LEU A 53 -6.49 -10.26 0.41
CA LEU A 53 -5.18 -10.89 0.51
C LEU A 53 -4.97 -11.55 1.88
N GLY A 54 -5.56 -10.99 2.95
CA GLY A 54 -5.59 -11.62 4.27
C GLY A 54 -6.25 -13.01 4.20
N GLU A 55 -7.46 -13.08 3.64
CA GLU A 55 -8.21 -14.33 3.47
C GLU A 55 -7.47 -15.35 2.60
N ILE A 56 -6.89 -14.89 1.48
CA ILE A 56 -6.08 -15.71 0.58
C ILE A 56 -4.88 -16.33 1.32
N ARG A 57 -4.19 -15.55 2.17
CA ARG A 57 -3.05 -16.03 2.94
C ARG A 57 -3.45 -17.06 3.97
N THR A 58 -4.56 -16.83 4.67
CA THR A 58 -5.11 -17.81 5.63
C THR A 58 -5.41 -19.12 4.94
N VAL A 59 -6.20 -19.11 3.86
CA VAL A 59 -6.53 -20.32 3.09
C VAL A 59 -5.27 -21.02 2.56
N HIS A 60 -4.31 -20.26 2.04
CA HIS A 60 -3.07 -20.82 1.53
C HIS A 60 -2.25 -21.49 2.65
N ALA A 61 -2.12 -20.84 3.81
CA ALA A 61 -1.39 -21.36 4.97
C ALA A 61 -2.07 -22.59 5.58
N ASP A 62 -3.40 -22.56 5.75
CA ASP A 62 -4.20 -23.67 6.29
C ASP A 62 -4.09 -24.94 5.42
N ASN A 63 -3.81 -24.76 4.13
CA ASN A 63 -3.61 -25.84 3.18
C ASN A 63 -2.12 -26.08 2.86
N LEU A 64 -1.24 -25.83 3.85
CA LEU A 64 0.21 -26.11 3.82
C LEU A 64 0.96 -25.39 2.68
N GLY A 65 0.40 -24.31 2.13
CA GLY A 65 0.96 -23.59 1.00
C GLY A 65 0.85 -24.32 -0.34
N VAL A 66 0.12 -25.44 -0.42
CA VAL A 66 0.00 -26.23 -1.65
C VAL A 66 -1.13 -25.71 -2.55
N TYR A 67 -1.99 -24.84 -2.03
CA TYR A 67 -3.13 -24.33 -2.77
C TYR A 67 -2.71 -23.12 -3.62
N GLY A 68 -2.55 -23.36 -4.92
CA GLY A 68 -2.52 -22.30 -5.92
C GLY A 68 -3.91 -21.71 -6.18
N ALA A 69 -3.98 -20.73 -7.09
CA ALA A 69 -5.14 -19.86 -7.27
C ALA A 69 -6.49 -20.56 -7.49
N ARG A 70 -6.50 -21.67 -8.25
CA ARG A 70 -7.73 -22.44 -8.48
C ARG A 70 -8.31 -23.01 -7.20
N LYS A 71 -7.47 -23.56 -6.32
CA LYS A 71 -7.90 -24.20 -5.07
C LYS A 71 -8.26 -23.16 -4.01
N VAL A 72 -7.46 -22.09 -3.91
CA VAL A 72 -7.79 -20.94 -3.03
C VAL A 72 -9.14 -20.34 -3.40
N HIS A 73 -9.40 -20.07 -4.69
CA HIS A 73 -10.69 -19.55 -5.13
C HIS A 73 -11.85 -20.50 -4.82
N ALA A 74 -11.65 -21.82 -4.96
CA ALA A 74 -12.67 -22.79 -4.61
C ALA A 74 -12.97 -22.79 -3.10
N GLU A 75 -11.94 -22.67 -2.27
CA GLU A 75 -12.08 -22.64 -0.81
C GLU A 75 -12.74 -21.35 -0.33
N LEU A 76 -12.34 -20.19 -0.86
CA LEU A 76 -12.98 -18.91 -0.56
C LEU A 76 -14.49 -18.93 -0.89
N ARG A 77 -14.88 -19.59 -1.99
CA ARG A 77 -16.31 -19.77 -2.31
C ARG A 77 -17.04 -20.70 -1.36
N ARG A 78 -16.35 -21.66 -0.74
CA ARG A 78 -16.95 -22.55 0.28
C ARG A 78 -17.16 -21.84 1.60
N THR A 79 -16.36 -20.81 1.89
CA THR A 79 -16.50 -19.95 3.08
C THR A 79 -17.36 -18.71 2.80
N ASP A 80 -18.19 -18.74 1.76
CA ASP A 80 -19.11 -17.66 1.36
C ASP A 80 -18.44 -16.34 0.91
N ILE A 81 -17.15 -16.37 0.56
CA ILE A 81 -16.42 -15.20 0.05
C ILE A 81 -16.52 -15.16 -1.48
N ALA A 82 -17.40 -14.29 -1.98
CA ALA A 82 -17.58 -14.08 -3.41
C ALA A 82 -16.46 -13.20 -4.00
N VAL A 83 -15.42 -13.84 -4.57
CA VAL A 83 -14.34 -13.16 -5.28
C VAL A 83 -14.16 -13.73 -6.69
N ALA A 84 -13.84 -12.87 -7.65
CA ALA A 84 -13.53 -13.30 -9.01
C ALA A 84 -12.20 -14.07 -9.03
N ARG A 85 -12.14 -15.19 -9.76
CA ARG A 85 -10.92 -15.99 -9.93
C ARG A 85 -9.71 -15.16 -10.36
N CYS A 86 -9.89 -14.24 -11.31
CA CYS A 86 -8.82 -13.35 -11.79
C CYS A 86 -8.26 -12.43 -10.69
N THR A 87 -9.07 -12.09 -9.68
CA THR A 87 -8.61 -11.32 -8.52
C THR A 87 -7.73 -12.18 -7.63
N VAL A 88 -8.12 -13.43 -7.37
CA VAL A 88 -7.32 -14.39 -6.60
C VAL A 88 -5.97 -14.65 -7.27
N GLU A 89 -5.97 -14.92 -8.58
CA GLU A 89 -4.75 -15.16 -9.38
C GLU A 89 -3.80 -13.95 -9.34
N ARG A 90 -4.32 -12.74 -9.54
CA ARG A 90 -3.54 -11.50 -9.45
C ARG A 90 -2.96 -11.31 -8.05
N LEU A 91 -3.77 -11.48 -7.00
CA LEU A 91 -3.34 -11.24 -5.62
C LEU A 91 -2.28 -12.24 -5.18
N LEU A 92 -2.47 -13.53 -5.46
CA LEU A 92 -1.48 -14.58 -5.22
C LEU A 92 -0.15 -14.31 -5.93
N THR A 93 -0.20 -13.89 -7.20
CA THR A 93 1.00 -13.50 -7.96
C THR A 93 1.70 -12.30 -7.35
N THR A 94 0.95 -11.30 -6.87
CA THR A 94 1.49 -10.09 -6.23
C THR A 94 2.30 -10.40 -4.96
N VAL A 95 1.98 -11.51 -4.27
CA VAL A 95 2.67 -11.94 -3.05
C VAL A 95 3.59 -13.14 -3.23
N GLY A 96 3.81 -13.60 -4.47
CA GLY A 96 4.72 -14.71 -4.76
C GLY A 96 4.25 -16.09 -4.27
N LEU A 97 2.95 -16.26 -4.04
CA LEU A 97 2.34 -17.54 -3.66
C LEU A 97 1.75 -18.17 -4.93
N GLN A 98 2.41 -19.17 -5.53
CA GLN A 98 1.93 -19.85 -6.75
C GLN A 98 1.75 -21.34 -6.54
#